data_AF-A0A967LL01-F1
#
_entry.id   AF-A0A967LL01-F1
#
_cell.length_a   1.000
_cell.length_b   1.000
_cell.length_c   1.000
_cell.angle_alpha   90.00
_cell.angle_beta   90.00
_cell.angle_gamma   90.00
#
_symmetry.space_group_name_H-M   'P 1'
#
loop_
_entity.id
_entity.type
_entity.pdbx_description
1 polymer ?
#
loop_
_entity_poly.entity_id
_entity_poly.type
_entity_poly.pdbx_seq_one_letter_code
_entity_poly.pdbx_strand_id
1 'polypeptide(L)'
;GAAAVFAPQKGAGPAAVERLGRGLEQLALVAARAGPAARAEEPGAGAAGGLGFGIRFFGNGDLRPGAAWVLERAGFQRALAEGPALVVVGEGAFDETSLE
;
A
#
# COMPACT_ATOMS: atom_id res chain seq x y z
N GLY A 1 10.06 8.62 -0.17
CA GLY A 1 8.77 8.84 0.51
C GLY A 1 7.64 8.94 -0.50
N ALA A 2 6.39 8.75 -0.07
CA ALA A 2 5.22 8.64 -0.95
C ALA A 2 5.07 9.78 -1.97
N ALA A 3 5.33 11.02 -1.55
CA ALA A 3 5.22 12.19 -2.43
C ALA A 3 6.23 12.15 -3.59
N ALA A 4 7.49 11.78 -3.33
CA ALA A 4 8.53 11.76 -4.37
C ALA A 4 8.25 10.72 -5.46
N VAL A 5 7.67 9.58 -5.10
CA VAL A 5 7.39 8.47 -6.01
C VAL A 5 6.05 8.66 -6.73
N PHE A 6 4.99 9.00 -6.00
CA PHE A 6 3.62 8.89 -6.52
C PHE A 6 2.94 10.22 -6.79
N ALA A 7 3.47 11.37 -6.35
CA ALA A 7 2.86 12.66 -6.66
C ALA A 7 3.09 13.14 -8.11
N PRO A 8 4.25 12.88 -8.76
CA PRO A 8 4.45 13.29 -10.17
C PRO A 8 3.41 12.70 -11.12
N GLN A 9 3.11 11.40 -11.01
CA GLN A 9 2.06 10.74 -11.81
C GLN A 9 0.64 11.27 -11.53
N LYS A 10 0.44 12.04 -10.45
CA LYS A 10 -0.81 12.74 -10.11
C LYS A 10 -0.79 14.22 -10.53
N GLY A 11 0.21 14.66 -11.30
CA GLY A 11 0.33 16.02 -11.81
C GLY A 11 1.06 17.00 -10.89
N ALA A 12 1.73 16.54 -9.82
CA ALA A 12 2.49 17.43 -8.94
C ALA A 12 3.83 17.83 -9.58
N GLY A 13 4.03 19.13 -9.81
CA GLY A 13 5.34 19.67 -10.19
C GLY A 13 6.37 19.62 -9.04
N PRO A 14 7.67 19.85 -9.30
CA PRO A 14 8.74 19.67 -8.32
C PRO A 14 8.54 20.40 -6.99
N ALA A 15 8.11 21.67 -7.03
CA ALA A 15 7.83 22.45 -5.82
C ALA A 15 6.64 21.89 -5.02
N ALA A 16 5.63 21.32 -5.71
CA ALA A 16 4.51 20.67 -5.05
C ALA A 16 4.93 19.34 -4.41
N VAL A 17 5.78 18.56 -5.08
CA VAL A 17 6.37 17.32 -4.54
C VAL A 17 7.12 17.59 -3.24
N GLU A 18 7.99 18.60 -3.21
CA GLU A 18 8.73 19.00 -2.01
C GLU A 18 7.79 19.44 -0.87
N ARG A 19 6.77 20.25 -1.19
CA ARG A 19 5.78 20.70 -0.20
C ARG A 19 4.98 19.53 0.37
N LEU A 20 4.55 18.59 -0.46
CA LEU A 20 3.83 17.39 -0.04
C LEU A 20 4.70 16.47 0.82
N GLY A 21 5.97 16.29 0.45
CA GLY A 21 6.95 15.53 1.23
C GLY A 21 7.10 16.08 2.64
N ARG A 22 7.37 17.39 2.76
CA ARG A 22 7.44 18.08 4.06
C ARG A 22 6.15 17.95 4.86
N GLY A 23 4.99 18.07 4.21
CA GLY A 23 3.70 17.91 4.88
C GLY A 23 3.51 16.51 5.49
N LEU A 24 3.90 15.46 4.77
CA LEU A 24 3.85 14.07 5.27
C LEU A 24 4.83 13.84 6.42
N GLU A 25 6.04 14.41 6.36
CA GLU A 25 7.01 14.37 7.46
C GLU A 25 6.47 15.05 8.72
N GLN A 26 5.89 16.25 8.57
CA GLN A 26 5.27 16.95 9.70
C GLN A 26 4.10 16.15 10.29
N LEU A 27 3.27 15.52 9.44
CA LEU A 27 2.18 14.66 9.90
C LEU A 27 2.72 13.49 10.73
N ALA A 28 3.77 12.81 10.27
CA ALA A 28 4.39 11.70 11.00
C ALA A 28 4.95 12.17 12.37
N LEU A 29 5.61 13.34 12.41
CA LEU A 29 6.13 13.92 13.65
C LEU A 29 5.03 14.26 14.65
N VAL A 30 3.92 14.85 14.19
CA VAL A 30 2.77 15.18 15.05
C VAL A 30 2.12 13.90 15.58
N ALA A 31 1.93 12.90 14.72
CA ALA A 31 1.35 11.63 15.13
C ALA A 31 2.23 10.89 16.15
N ALA A 32 3.56 10.92 15.99
CA ALA A 32 4.49 10.31 16.94
C ALA A 32 4.38 10.93 18.35
N ARG A 33 4.05 12.22 18.45
CA ARG A 33 3.77 12.90 19.74
C ARG A 33 2.43 12.49 20.34
N ALA A 34 1.46 12.13 19.51
CA ALA A 34 0.14 11.68 19.95
C ALA A 34 0.12 10.22 20.42
N GLY A 35 1.10 9.39 20.01
CA GLY A 35 1.31 8.07 20.59
C GLY A 35 2.26 7.16 19.79
N PRO A 36 2.74 6.06 20.40
CA PRO A 36 3.70 5.12 19.79
C PRO A 36 3.12 4.31 18.62
N ALA A 37 1.81 4.42 18.35
CA ALA A 37 1.14 3.76 17.23
C ALA A 37 1.44 4.40 15.86
N ALA A 38 2.19 5.51 15.83
CA ALA A 38 2.46 6.30 14.64
C ALA A 38 3.44 5.65 13.64
N ARG A 39 3.39 4.32 13.45
CA ARG A 39 4.14 3.40 12.58
C ARG A 39 4.38 3.89 11.13
N ALA A 40 4.98 5.05 10.95
CA ALA A 40 5.13 5.77 9.68
C ALA A 40 6.27 5.21 8.82
N GLU A 41 7.23 4.53 9.46
CA GLU A 41 8.35 3.86 8.81
C GLU A 41 8.01 2.43 8.36
N GLU A 42 6.83 1.91 8.71
CA GLU A 42 6.47 0.56 8.30
C GLU A 42 6.18 0.48 6.78
N PRO A 43 6.51 -0.66 6.14
CA PRO A 43 6.14 -0.90 4.75
C PRO A 43 4.64 -0.66 4.51
N GLY A 44 4.34 0.03 3.40
CA GLY A 44 2.98 0.40 3.01
C GLY A 44 2.43 1.68 3.66
N ALA A 45 3.11 2.29 4.64
CA ALA A 45 2.66 3.54 5.25
C ALA A 45 2.46 4.67 4.22
N GLY A 46 3.31 4.72 3.19
CA GLY A 46 3.21 5.68 2.08
C GLY A 46 2.14 5.37 1.03
N ALA A 47 1.44 4.22 1.11
CA ALA A 47 0.49 3.79 0.09
C ALA A 47 -0.61 4.84 -0.14
N ALA A 48 -1.01 4.99 -1.41
CA ALA A 48 -1.98 5.97 -1.87
C ALA A 48 -1.72 7.43 -1.39
N GLY A 49 -0.47 7.79 -1.12
CA GLY A 49 -0.09 9.14 -0.67
C GLY A 49 -0.16 9.34 0.85
N GLY A 50 0.05 8.29 1.63
CA GLY A 50 0.01 8.33 3.11
C GLY A 50 -1.29 7.81 3.71
N LEU A 51 -2.22 7.28 2.90
CA LEU A 51 -3.45 6.68 3.39
C LEU A 51 -3.16 5.40 4.19
N GLY A 52 -2.16 4.61 3.79
CA GLY A 52 -1.76 3.41 4.51
C GLY A 52 -1.37 3.70 5.96
N PHE A 53 -0.61 4.79 6.17
CA PHE A 53 -0.32 5.33 7.49
C PHE A 53 -1.59 5.73 8.26
N GLY A 54 -2.48 6.49 7.61
CA GLY A 54 -3.74 6.94 8.24
C GLY A 54 -4.65 5.78 8.70
N ILE A 55 -4.80 4.74 7.88
CA ILE A 55 -5.59 3.55 8.23
C ILE A 55 -5.04 2.86 9.49
N ARG A 56 -3.71 2.72 9.59
CA ARG A 56 -3.04 2.16 10.77
C ARG A 56 -3.22 3.04 11.99
N PHE A 57 -2.89 4.32 11.86
CA PHE A 57 -2.86 5.24 12.99
C PHE A 57 -4.24 5.57 13.56
N PHE A 58 -5.22 5.86 12.70
CA PHE A 58 -6.57 6.26 13.14
C PHE A 58 -7.54 5.08 13.24
N GLY A 59 -7.40 4.07 12.38
CA GLY A 59 -8.34 2.95 12.28
C GLY A 59 -7.86 1.67 12.96
N ASN A 60 -6.63 1.65 13.51
CA ASN A 60 -5.98 0.43 14.02
C ASN A 60 -6.05 -0.72 12.99
N GLY A 61 -6.01 -0.40 11.70
CA GLY A 61 -6.13 -1.37 10.61
C GLY A 61 -4.78 -1.89 10.14
N ASP A 62 -4.73 -3.12 9.64
CA ASP A 62 -3.51 -3.72 9.09
C ASP A 62 -3.48 -3.67 7.56
N LEU A 63 -2.30 -3.38 7.00
CA LEU A 63 -2.05 -3.51 5.58
C LEU A 63 -1.67 -4.96 5.25
N ARG A 64 -2.37 -5.56 4.31
CA ARG A 64 -2.16 -6.94 3.84
C ARG A 64 -1.98 -6.95 2.31
N PRO A 65 -1.21 -7.91 1.74
CA PRO A 65 -1.14 -8.09 0.29
C PRO A 65 -2.54 -8.34 -0.30
N GLY A 66 -2.94 -7.52 -1.28
CA GLY A 66 -4.30 -7.50 -1.82
C GLY A 66 -4.69 -8.82 -2.49
N ALA A 67 -3.84 -9.36 -3.37
CA ALA A 67 -4.11 -10.62 -4.07
C ALA A 67 -4.32 -11.78 -3.08
N ALA A 68 -3.43 -11.94 -2.10
CA ALA A 68 -3.57 -12.97 -1.07
C ALA A 68 -4.88 -12.81 -0.26
N TRP A 69 -5.23 -11.58 0.12
CA TRP A 69 -6.46 -11.28 0.86
C TRP A 69 -7.74 -11.64 0.06
N VAL A 70 -7.73 -11.39 -1.25
CA VAL A 70 -8.84 -11.74 -2.16
C VAL A 70 -8.91 -13.24 -2.38
N LEU A 71 -7.79 -13.91 -2.68
CA LEU A 71 -7.74 -15.36 -2.93
C LEU A 71 -8.18 -16.16 -1.70
N GLU A 72 -7.82 -15.72 -0.50
CA GLU A 72 -8.30 -16.31 0.76
C GLU A 72 -9.84 -16.30 0.82
N ARG A 73 -10.46 -15.16 0.51
CA ARG A 73 -11.93 -15.00 0.54
C ARG A 73 -12.65 -15.66 -0.62
N ALA A 74 -11.99 -15.77 -1.77
CA ALA A 74 -12.49 -16.52 -2.90
C ALA A 74 -12.46 -18.05 -2.65
N GLY A 75 -11.89 -18.51 -1.53
CA GLY A 75 -11.77 -19.94 -1.22
C GLY A 75 -10.77 -20.64 -2.14
N PHE A 76 -9.83 -19.90 -2.72
CA PHE A 76 -8.91 -20.42 -3.74
C PHE A 76 -8.08 -21.61 -3.23
N GLN A 77 -7.61 -21.54 -1.99
CA GLN A 77 -6.86 -22.64 -1.36
C GLN A 77 -7.68 -23.93 -1.26
N ARG A 78 -9.00 -23.82 -1.00
CA ARG A 78 -9.89 -24.98 -0.97
C ARG A 78 -10.06 -25.57 -2.38
N ALA A 79 -10.28 -24.71 -3.37
CA ALA A 79 -10.41 -25.13 -4.76
C ALA A 79 -9.13 -25.83 -5.28
N LEU A 80 -7.94 -25.36 -4.87
CA LEU A 80 -6.67 -26.04 -5.18
C LEU A 80 -6.54 -27.41 -4.50
N ALA A 81 -6.99 -27.52 -3.24
CA ALA A 81 -6.94 -28.78 -2.50
C ALA A 81 -7.84 -29.88 -3.11
N GLU A 82 -8.83 -29.51 -3.92
CA GLU A 82 -9.66 -30.44 -4.69
C GLU A 82 -8.90 -31.09 -5.86
N GLY A 83 -7.66 -30.65 -6.14
CA GLY A 83 -6.75 -31.28 -7.11
C GLY A 83 -7.11 -31.02 -8.57
N PRO A 84 -7.28 -29.75 -9.00
CA PRO A 84 -7.59 -29.47 -10.39
C PRO A 84 -6.45 -29.92 -11.30
N ALA A 85 -6.79 -30.49 -12.46
CA ALA A 85 -5.80 -30.91 -13.45
C ALA A 85 -5.06 -29.73 -14.12
N LEU A 86 -5.67 -28.53 -14.11
CA LEU A 86 -5.12 -27.31 -14.70
C LEU A 86 -5.65 -26.09 -13.95
N VAL A 87 -4.79 -25.10 -13.73
CA VAL A 87 -5.16 -23.75 -13.28
C VAL A 87 -4.71 -22.75 -14.34
N VAL A 88 -5.66 -21.94 -14.82
CA VAL A 88 -5.39 -20.87 -15.79
C VAL A 88 -5.50 -19.54 -15.07
N VAL A 89 -4.46 -18.71 -15.20
CA VAL A 89 -4.38 -17.35 -14.64
C VAL A 89 -4.14 -16.34 -15.77
N GLY A 90 -4.37 -15.06 -15.49
CA GLY A 90 -4.09 -14.00 -16.45
C GLY A 90 -4.25 -12.61 -15.84
N GLU A 91 -3.65 -11.64 -16.50
CA GLU A 91 -3.75 -10.21 -16.19
C GLU A 91 -3.79 -9.40 -17.48
N GLY A 92 -4.18 -8.12 -17.39
CA GLY A 92 -4.35 -7.25 -18.55
C GLY A 92 -3.04 -6.77 -19.18
N ALA A 93 -1.95 -6.75 -18.40
CA ALA A 93 -0.61 -6.38 -18.85
C ALA A 93 0.42 -7.15 -18.03
N PHE A 94 1.39 -7.77 -18.70
CA PHE A 94 2.49 -8.47 -18.06
C PHE A 94 3.77 -7.63 -18.21
N ASP A 95 4.29 -7.11 -17.10
CA ASP A 95 5.45 -6.24 -17.08
C ASP A 95 6.42 -6.59 -15.92
N GLU A 96 7.41 -5.73 -15.66
CA GLU A 96 8.41 -5.97 -14.61
C GLU A 96 7.79 -6.10 -13.21
N THR A 97 6.67 -5.42 -12.94
CA THR A 97 5.96 -5.53 -11.65
C THR A 97 5.16 -6.82 -11.52
N SER A 98 4.88 -7.51 -12.62
CA SER A 98 4.22 -8.82 -12.61
C SER A 98 5.12 -9.96 -12.11
N LEU A 99 6.44 -9.74 -12.08
CA LEU A 99 7.44 -10.73 -11.66
C LEU A 99 7.88 -10.59 -10.19
N GLU A 100 7.42 -9.55 -9.50
CA GLU A 100 7.66 -9.31 -8.06
C GLU A 100 6.65 -10.05 -7.16
#